data_AF-A0A7X7GK66-F1
#
_entry.id   AF-A0A7X7GK66-F1
#
_cell.length_a   1.000
_cell.length_b   1.000
_cell.length_c   1.000
_cell.angle_alpha   90.00
_cell.angle_beta   90.00
_cell.angle_gamma   90.00
#
_symmetry.space_group_name_H-M   'P 1'
#
loop_
_entity.id
_entity.type
_entity.pdbx_description
1 polymer ?
#
loop_
_entity_poly.entity_id
_entity_poly.type
_entity_poly.pdbx_seq_one_letter_code
_entity_poly.pdbx_strand_id
1 'polypeptide(L)'
;ITRLRPSGRGADVWDDLHPTQEQQRELYNWLVARGDGVLTGDSFFHLSAYGDALPGLNLCGAGRVVCLIDPVGDVYACPFAIHDQFLAGNIVSDGGFQEVWQHSDLFQELRSPQTGGACAKCDHYDSCRGGCMAAKFFTGLPMDGPDPECVQGYGESLLADSRGEIPKSSVDHSRTGKRKTPRAPVPLTLMTRPPAKICDENPLAGMK
;
A
#
# COMPACT_ATOMS: atom_id res chain seq x y z
N ILE A 1 5.39 -1.39 -12.25
CA ILE A 1 3.98 -1.12 -11.91
C ILE A 1 3.80 -1.18 -10.39
N THR A 2 2.96 -0.32 -9.84
CA THR A 2 2.63 -0.28 -8.41
C THR A 2 1.12 -0.32 -8.23
N ARG A 3 0.67 -0.87 -7.10
CA ARG A 3 -0.74 -0.88 -6.69
C ARG A 3 -1.11 0.47 -6.08
N LEU A 4 -2.34 0.94 -6.28
CA LEU A 4 -2.88 2.08 -5.53
C LEU A 4 -2.94 1.72 -4.03
N ARG A 5 -2.25 2.51 -3.19
CA ARG A 5 -2.28 2.34 -1.74
C ARG A 5 -3.15 3.44 -1.11
N PRO A 6 -4.13 3.10 -0.24
CA PRO A 6 -5.06 4.07 0.32
C PRO A 6 -4.47 5.02 1.38
N SER A 7 -3.21 5.43 1.31
CA SER A 7 -2.61 6.33 2.32
C SER A 7 -2.86 7.81 2.02
N GLY A 8 -2.99 8.65 3.07
CA GLY A 8 -3.17 10.09 2.92
C GLY A 8 -4.40 10.44 2.07
N ARG A 9 -4.25 11.33 1.08
CA ARG A 9 -5.33 11.65 0.12
C ARG A 9 -5.69 10.50 -0.83
N GLY A 10 -4.89 9.44 -0.86
CA GLY A 10 -5.22 8.21 -1.59
C GLY A 10 -6.41 7.48 -0.97
N ALA A 11 -6.61 7.61 0.35
CA ALA A 11 -7.78 7.05 1.05
C ALA A 11 -9.09 7.61 0.50
N ASP A 12 -9.13 8.92 0.25
CA ASP A 12 -10.33 9.66 -0.20
C ASP A 12 -10.85 9.22 -1.57
N VAL A 13 -9.99 8.61 -2.39
CA VAL A 13 -10.29 8.22 -3.79
C VAL A 13 -10.18 6.72 -4.01
N TRP A 14 -9.90 5.95 -2.96
CA TRP A 14 -9.63 4.52 -3.11
C TRP A 14 -10.85 3.76 -3.60
N ASP A 15 -12.05 4.06 -3.07
CA ASP A 15 -13.31 3.45 -3.50
C ASP A 15 -13.61 3.70 -5.00
N ASP A 16 -13.12 4.80 -5.56
CA ASP A 16 -13.33 5.16 -6.97
C ASP A 16 -12.29 4.54 -7.91
N LEU A 17 -11.08 4.22 -7.40
CA LEU A 17 -9.90 3.95 -8.22
C LEU A 17 -9.29 2.56 -7.98
N HIS A 18 -9.72 1.82 -6.96
CA HIS A 18 -9.23 0.46 -6.78
C HIS A 18 -9.71 -0.45 -7.93
N PRO A 19 -8.90 -1.42 -8.37
CA PRO A 19 -9.34 -2.39 -9.37
C PRO A 19 -10.55 -3.20 -8.88
N THR A 20 -11.47 -3.52 -9.78
CA THR A 20 -12.50 -4.53 -9.54
C THR A 20 -11.89 -5.93 -9.54
N GLN A 21 -12.61 -6.93 -9.02
CA GLN A 21 -12.17 -8.33 -9.05
C GLN A 21 -11.87 -8.85 -10.47
N GLU A 22 -12.63 -8.38 -11.47
CA GLU A 22 -12.37 -8.70 -12.87
C GLU A 22 -11.07 -8.07 -13.36
N GLN A 23 -10.84 -6.79 -13.06
CA GLN A 23 -9.60 -6.08 -13.40
C GLN A 23 -8.38 -6.67 -12.69
N GLN A 24 -8.53 -7.16 -11.46
CA GLN A 24 -7.45 -7.88 -10.75
C GLN A 24 -7.06 -9.17 -11.47
N ARG A 25 -8.05 -9.92 -11.99
CA ARG A 25 -7.79 -11.13 -12.77
C ARG A 25 -7.12 -10.81 -14.11
N GLU A 26 -7.54 -9.75 -14.79
CA GLU A 26 -6.89 -9.26 -16.00
C GLU A 26 -5.43 -8.88 -15.73
N LEU A 27 -5.19 -8.11 -14.67
CA LEU A 27 -3.85 -7.71 -14.24
C LEU A 27 -2.98 -8.92 -13.90
N TYR A 28 -3.51 -9.90 -13.17
CA TYR A 28 -2.81 -11.14 -12.85
C TYR A 28 -2.39 -11.88 -14.13
N ASN A 29 -3.31 -12.12 -15.05
CA ASN A 29 -3.01 -12.80 -16.32
C ASN A 29 -1.95 -12.04 -17.13
N TRP A 30 -2.03 -10.71 -17.14
CA TRP A 30 -1.06 -9.86 -17.81
C TRP A 30 0.33 -9.94 -17.18
N LEU A 31 0.41 -9.95 -15.84
CA LEU A 31 1.68 -10.09 -15.10
C LEU A 31 2.33 -11.46 -15.36
N VAL A 32 1.55 -12.55 -15.28
CA VAL A 32 2.03 -13.91 -15.59
C VAL A 32 2.56 -13.99 -17.02
N ALA A 33 1.86 -13.41 -18.00
CA ALA A 33 2.28 -13.41 -19.40
C ALA A 33 3.58 -12.64 -19.66
N ARG A 34 3.96 -11.70 -18.79
CA ARG A 34 5.17 -10.88 -18.94
C ARG A 34 6.34 -11.33 -18.06
N GLY A 35 6.07 -12.07 -16.98
CA GLY A 35 7.08 -12.53 -16.04
C GLY A 35 8.01 -11.39 -15.60
N ASP A 36 9.32 -11.62 -15.66
CA ASP A 36 10.34 -10.67 -15.24
C ASP A 36 10.53 -9.47 -16.18
N GLY A 37 9.80 -9.43 -17.31
CA GLY A 37 9.80 -8.30 -18.22
C GLY A 37 9.14 -7.03 -17.66
N VAL A 38 8.49 -7.14 -16.49
CA VAL A 38 7.84 -6.01 -15.80
C VAL A 38 8.23 -6.01 -14.33
N LEU A 39 8.90 -4.93 -13.90
CA LEU A 39 9.20 -4.73 -12.49
C LEU A 39 7.94 -4.31 -11.72
N THR A 40 7.62 -5.04 -10.67
CA THR A 40 6.57 -4.70 -9.71
C THR A 40 7.20 -4.01 -8.51
N GLY A 41 6.70 -2.84 -8.14
CA GLY A 41 7.04 -2.23 -6.85
C GLY A 41 6.18 -2.93 -5.80
N ASP A 42 6.75 -3.96 -5.18
CA ASP A 42 6.24 -4.79 -4.07
C ASP A 42 4.81 -4.43 -3.63
N SER A 43 3.81 -5.29 -3.91
CA SER A 43 2.41 -5.15 -3.44
C SER A 43 1.38 -6.13 -4.03
N PHE A 44 1.73 -6.94 -5.04
CA PHE A 44 0.77 -7.77 -5.78
C PHE A 44 0.65 -9.21 -5.27
N PHE A 45 1.20 -9.52 -4.10
CA PHE A 45 1.15 -10.86 -3.51
C PHE A 45 -0.27 -11.38 -3.23
N HIS A 46 -1.27 -10.49 -3.10
CA HIS A 46 -2.68 -10.90 -3.00
C HIS A 46 -3.17 -11.59 -4.28
N LEU A 47 -2.59 -11.27 -5.45
CA LEU A 47 -2.93 -11.90 -6.73
C LEU A 47 -2.41 -13.34 -6.84
N SER A 48 -1.35 -13.70 -6.11
CA SER A 48 -0.79 -15.06 -6.11
C SER A 48 -1.81 -16.12 -5.64
N ALA A 49 -2.90 -15.71 -4.98
CA ALA A 49 -3.99 -16.61 -4.62
C ALA A 49 -4.91 -16.98 -5.80
N TYR A 50 -4.72 -16.41 -7.01
CA TYR A 50 -5.41 -16.85 -8.23
C TYR A 50 -4.80 -18.11 -8.85
N GLY A 51 -3.53 -18.42 -8.59
CA GLY A 51 -2.83 -19.52 -9.25
C GLY A 51 -1.33 -19.52 -9.00
N ASP A 52 -0.55 -19.32 -10.06
CA ASP A 52 0.90 -19.31 -10.01
C ASP A 52 1.43 -18.14 -9.19
N ALA A 53 2.53 -18.37 -8.47
CA ALA A 53 3.21 -17.32 -7.74
C ALA A 53 3.78 -16.29 -8.72
N LEU A 54 3.50 -15.01 -8.46
CA LEU A 54 4.16 -13.92 -9.16
C LEU A 54 5.60 -13.76 -8.65
N PRO A 55 6.56 -13.37 -9.50
CA PRO A 55 7.92 -13.07 -9.05
C PRO A 55 7.94 -12.04 -7.92
N GLY A 56 8.72 -12.31 -6.87
CA GLY A 56 8.89 -11.44 -5.71
C GLY A 56 8.45 -12.08 -4.39
N LEU A 57 8.22 -11.24 -3.39
CA LEU A 57 7.74 -11.66 -2.08
C LEU A 57 6.25 -11.97 -2.14
N ASN A 58 5.84 -13.08 -1.52
CA ASN A 58 4.45 -13.48 -1.38
C ASN A 58 3.84 -13.11 -0.01
N LEU A 59 4.53 -12.22 0.73
CA LEU A 59 4.17 -11.81 2.08
C LEU A 59 4.50 -10.33 2.29
N CYS A 60 3.81 -9.70 3.25
CA CYS A 60 4.08 -8.31 3.60
C CYS A 60 5.49 -8.14 4.19
N GLY A 61 6.34 -7.36 3.52
CA GLY A 61 7.73 -7.12 3.93
C GLY A 61 7.92 -6.14 5.08
N ALA A 62 6.85 -5.48 5.55
CA ALA A 62 6.92 -4.38 6.51
C ALA A 62 7.60 -4.81 7.83
N GLY A 63 8.65 -4.09 8.22
CA GLY A 63 9.50 -4.41 9.37
C GLY A 63 10.30 -5.72 9.24
N ARG A 64 10.18 -6.47 8.14
CA ARG A 64 10.84 -7.77 7.91
C ARG A 64 11.98 -7.68 6.92
N VAL A 65 11.71 -7.06 5.78
CA VAL A 65 12.67 -6.87 4.68
C VAL A 65 12.68 -5.42 4.17
N VAL A 66 11.72 -4.60 4.61
CA VAL A 66 11.62 -3.19 4.26
C VAL A 66 11.20 -2.37 5.49
N CYS A 67 11.69 -1.15 5.56
CA CYS A 67 11.20 -0.05 6.38
C CYS A 67 11.40 1.27 5.62
N LEU A 68 10.79 2.34 6.08
CA LEU A 68 11.05 3.71 5.64
C LEU A 68 11.84 4.42 6.73
N ILE A 69 12.89 5.15 6.36
CA ILE A 69 13.49 6.18 7.22
C ILE A 69 13.17 7.51 6.57
N ASP A 70 12.50 8.40 7.29
CA ASP A 70 12.11 9.71 6.78
C ASP A 70 13.26 10.74 6.93
N PRO A 71 13.11 11.97 6.41
CA PRO A 71 14.15 12.99 6.47
C PRO A 71 14.53 13.48 7.88
N VAL A 72 13.68 13.30 8.88
CA VAL A 72 13.98 13.68 10.28
C VAL A 72 14.50 12.50 11.10
N GLY A 73 14.57 11.31 10.49
CA GLY A 73 15.14 10.11 11.07
C GLY A 73 14.11 9.13 11.61
N ASP A 74 12.81 9.40 11.48
CA ASP A 74 11.75 8.52 11.94
C ASP A 74 11.70 7.26 11.07
N VAL A 75 11.60 6.11 11.72
CA VAL A 75 11.63 4.79 11.10
C VAL A 75 10.23 4.18 11.13
N TYR A 76 9.60 4.04 9.97
CA TYR A 76 8.29 3.40 9.83
C TYR A 76 8.40 1.99 9.26
N ALA A 77 7.49 1.09 9.65
CA ALA A 77 7.49 -0.30 9.18
C ALA A 77 7.33 -0.44 7.66
N CYS A 78 6.65 0.50 7.01
CA CYS A 78 6.32 0.42 5.60
C CYS A 78 6.32 1.82 4.97
N PRO A 79 6.87 2.01 3.75
CA PRO A 79 6.80 3.29 3.05
C PRO A 79 5.37 3.72 2.71
N PHE A 80 4.41 2.80 2.74
CA PHE A 80 3.00 3.08 2.52
C PHE A 80 2.21 3.28 3.82
N ALA A 81 2.85 3.14 4.99
CA ALA A 81 2.22 3.26 6.29
C ALA A 81 2.97 4.26 7.19
N ILE A 82 3.05 5.51 6.72
CA ILE A 82 3.64 6.63 7.46
C ILE A 82 2.59 7.15 8.45
N HIS A 83 2.39 6.41 9.52
CA HIS A 83 1.41 6.68 10.58
C HIS A 83 2.01 6.26 11.93
N ASP A 84 1.59 6.90 13.02
CA ASP A 84 2.16 6.70 14.36
C ASP A 84 2.13 5.23 14.83
N GLN A 85 1.05 4.49 14.55
CA GLN A 85 0.93 3.06 14.81
C GLN A 85 2.00 2.20 14.14
N PHE A 86 2.66 2.70 13.09
CA PHE A 86 3.73 2.01 12.39
C PHE A 86 5.11 2.67 12.58
N LEU A 87 5.23 3.62 13.52
CA LEU A 87 6.50 4.24 13.90
C LEU A 87 7.26 3.31 14.86
N ALA A 88 8.44 2.87 14.45
CA ALA A 88 9.29 1.96 15.21
C ALA A 88 10.31 2.68 16.12
N GLY A 89 10.62 3.94 15.82
CA GLY A 89 11.62 4.76 16.53
C GLY A 89 12.26 5.80 15.60
N ASN A 90 13.33 6.43 16.06
CA ASN A 90 14.10 7.44 15.34
C ASN A 90 15.61 7.16 15.41
N ILE A 91 16.29 7.20 14.26
CA ILE A 91 17.71 6.81 14.19
C ILE A 91 18.66 7.76 14.93
N VAL A 92 18.24 8.98 15.25
CA VAL A 92 19.06 10.00 15.91
C VAL A 92 18.91 9.92 17.43
N SER A 93 17.71 9.62 17.93
CA SER A 93 17.42 9.55 19.37
C SER A 93 17.49 8.15 19.96
N ASP A 94 17.25 7.10 19.17
CA ASP A 94 16.95 5.75 19.70
C ASP A 94 18.08 4.76 19.41
N GLY A 95 19.34 5.21 19.51
CA GLY A 95 20.50 4.31 19.42
C GLY A 95 20.89 3.89 18.00
N GLY A 96 20.34 4.52 16.96
CA GLY A 96 20.70 4.27 15.56
C GLY A 96 19.81 3.26 14.86
N PHE A 97 19.98 3.13 13.54
CA PHE A 97 19.14 2.26 12.71
C PHE A 97 19.20 0.79 13.14
N GLN A 98 20.36 0.27 13.52
CA GLN A 98 20.50 -1.12 13.93
C GLN A 98 19.64 -1.42 15.15
N GLU A 99 19.61 -0.52 16.13
CA GLU A 99 18.83 -0.69 17.36
C GLU A 99 17.34 -0.72 17.04
N VAL A 100 16.84 0.27 16.31
CA VAL A 100 15.44 0.32 15.88
C VAL A 100 15.07 -0.90 15.03
N TRP A 101 15.93 -1.29 14.07
CA TRP A 101 15.65 -2.43 13.20
C TRP A 101 15.62 -3.75 13.95
N GLN A 102 16.54 -4.01 14.88
CA GLN A 102 16.66 -5.30 15.54
C GLN A 102 15.76 -5.42 16.77
N HIS A 103 15.56 -4.33 17.51
CA HIS A 103 15.02 -4.38 18.86
C HIS A 103 13.70 -3.62 19.06
N SER A 104 13.21 -2.82 18.10
CA SER A 104 11.92 -2.15 18.27
C SER A 104 10.77 -3.14 18.48
N ASP A 105 9.90 -2.84 19.45
CA ASP A 105 8.74 -3.66 19.80
C ASP A 105 7.85 -3.91 18.57
N LEU A 106 7.59 -2.85 17.79
CA LEU A 106 6.79 -2.92 16.58
C LEU A 106 7.36 -3.93 15.56
N PHE A 107 8.67 -3.89 15.28
CA PHE A 107 9.24 -4.82 14.31
C PHE A 107 9.31 -6.25 14.84
N GLN A 108 9.53 -6.43 16.14
CA GLN A 108 9.42 -7.76 16.76
C GLN A 108 8.00 -8.32 16.63
N GLU A 109 6.98 -7.50 16.89
CA GLU A 109 5.58 -7.88 16.71
C GLU A 109 5.28 -8.23 15.25
N LEU A 110 5.65 -7.38 14.29
CA LEU A 110 5.40 -7.63 12.87
C LEU A 110 6.15 -8.87 12.34
N ARG A 111 7.28 -9.24 12.92
CA ARG A 111 8.04 -10.45 12.59
C ARG A 111 7.46 -11.71 13.22
N SER A 112 6.68 -11.59 14.30
CA SER A 112 6.03 -12.73 14.91
C SER A 112 5.02 -13.39 13.95
N PRO A 113 4.72 -14.68 14.12
CA PRO A 113 3.71 -15.37 13.32
C PRO A 113 2.35 -14.66 13.40
N GLN A 114 1.91 -14.10 12.28
CA GLN A 114 0.63 -13.42 12.17
C GLN A 114 -0.44 -14.44 11.79
N THR A 115 -1.10 -15.03 12.79
CA THR A 115 -2.22 -15.96 12.59
C THR A 115 -3.45 -15.43 13.33
N GLY A 116 -4.39 -14.87 12.57
CA GLY A 116 -5.64 -14.33 13.10
C GLY A 116 -6.71 -14.16 12.01
N GLY A 117 -7.94 -13.90 12.44
CA GLY A 117 -9.08 -13.58 11.58
C GLY A 117 -9.40 -14.58 10.46
N ALA A 118 -10.02 -14.07 9.40
CA ALA A 118 -10.53 -14.87 8.29
C ALA A 118 -9.43 -15.61 7.51
N CYS A 119 -8.20 -15.07 7.50
CA CYS A 119 -7.08 -15.64 6.76
C CYS A 119 -6.47 -16.87 7.44
N ALA A 120 -6.64 -17.04 8.76
CA ALA A 120 -6.03 -18.14 9.51
C ALA A 120 -6.50 -19.54 9.07
N LYS A 121 -7.70 -19.64 8.46
CA LYS A 121 -8.29 -20.89 7.95
C LYS A 121 -8.46 -20.87 6.42
N CYS A 122 -7.82 -19.93 5.73
CA CYS A 122 -7.95 -19.79 4.28
C CYS A 122 -7.03 -20.79 3.57
N ASP A 123 -7.58 -21.58 2.65
CA ASP A 123 -6.82 -22.56 1.86
C ASP A 123 -5.73 -21.90 0.98
N HIS A 124 -5.83 -20.60 0.74
CA HIS A 124 -4.86 -19.81 -0.04
C HIS A 124 -3.87 -19.02 0.82
N TYR A 125 -3.84 -19.24 2.14
CA TYR A 125 -3.01 -18.45 3.06
C TYR A 125 -1.53 -18.49 2.69
N ASP A 126 -0.99 -19.64 2.29
CA ASP A 126 0.42 -19.76 1.94
C ASP A 126 0.81 -18.97 0.67
N SER A 127 -0.17 -18.67 -0.20
CA SER A 127 0.06 -17.92 -1.44
C SER A 127 0.20 -16.42 -1.22
N CYS A 128 -0.50 -15.84 -0.23
CA CYS A 128 -0.54 -14.37 -0.05
C CYS A 128 -0.30 -13.89 1.39
N ARG A 129 -0.31 -14.79 2.37
CA ARG A 129 -0.14 -14.52 3.81
C ARG A 129 -1.07 -13.43 4.36
N GLY A 130 -2.29 -13.34 3.85
CA GLY A 130 -3.28 -12.35 4.26
C GLY A 130 -3.09 -10.96 3.66
N GLY A 131 -2.16 -10.79 2.72
CA GLY A 131 -1.99 -9.58 1.94
C GLY A 131 -1.45 -8.36 2.71
N CYS A 132 -1.82 -7.15 2.30
CA CYS A 132 -1.12 -5.94 2.70
C CYS A 132 -1.74 -5.30 3.92
N MET A 133 -0.95 -5.24 5.01
CA MET A 133 -1.26 -4.48 6.22
C MET A 133 -1.67 -3.03 5.95
N ALA A 134 -0.89 -2.29 5.17
CA ALA A 134 -1.16 -0.87 4.93
C ALA A 134 -2.51 -0.68 4.22
N ALA A 135 -2.84 -1.56 3.27
CA ALA A 135 -4.14 -1.50 2.61
C ALA A 135 -5.28 -1.72 3.61
N LYS A 136 -5.21 -2.78 4.44
CA LYS A 136 -6.22 -3.04 5.48
C LYS A 136 -6.42 -1.83 6.37
N PHE A 137 -5.32 -1.33 6.93
CA PHE A 137 -5.32 -0.21 7.86
C PHE A 137 -6.01 1.01 7.27
N PHE A 138 -5.58 1.46 6.09
CA PHE A 138 -6.16 2.66 5.48
C PHE A 138 -7.51 2.46 4.80
N THR A 139 -7.98 1.22 4.63
CA THR A 139 -9.39 0.98 4.28
C THR A 139 -10.29 0.83 5.49
N GLY A 140 -9.75 0.86 6.72
CA GLY A 140 -10.52 0.64 7.95
C GLY A 140 -10.86 -0.83 8.22
N LEU A 141 -10.13 -1.76 7.61
CA LEU A 141 -10.24 -3.19 7.90
C LEU A 141 -9.33 -3.58 9.06
N PRO A 142 -9.71 -4.58 9.87
CA PRO A 142 -8.87 -5.05 10.96
C PRO A 142 -7.58 -5.69 10.44
N MET A 143 -6.52 -5.62 11.25
CA MET A 143 -5.18 -6.09 10.88
C MET A 143 -5.11 -7.60 10.59
N ASP A 144 -5.91 -8.38 11.30
CA ASP A 144 -6.10 -9.82 11.12
C ASP A 144 -7.18 -10.17 10.07
N GLY A 145 -7.81 -9.16 9.48
CA GLY A 145 -8.73 -9.31 8.35
C GLY A 145 -8.03 -9.62 7.03
N PRO A 146 -8.79 -9.91 5.95
CA PRO A 146 -8.25 -10.05 4.61
C PRO A 146 -7.75 -8.72 4.05
N ASP A 147 -6.88 -8.76 3.05
CA ASP A 147 -6.60 -7.60 2.20
C ASP A 147 -7.92 -7.09 1.59
N PRO A 148 -8.18 -5.77 1.52
CA PRO A 148 -9.40 -5.23 0.93
C PRO A 148 -9.60 -5.67 -0.52
N GLU A 149 -8.51 -5.97 -1.25
CA GLU A 149 -8.54 -6.48 -2.61
C GLU A 149 -8.30 -8.00 -2.67
N CYS A 150 -8.64 -8.74 -1.60
CA CYS A 150 -8.54 -10.19 -1.57
C CYS A 150 -9.27 -10.82 -2.77
N VAL A 151 -8.53 -11.61 -3.55
CA VAL A 151 -9.02 -12.20 -4.80
C VAL A 151 -10.16 -13.22 -4.62
N GLN A 152 -10.38 -13.69 -3.40
CA GLN A 152 -11.51 -14.56 -3.03
C GLN A 152 -12.78 -13.76 -2.67
N GLY A 153 -12.73 -12.42 -2.68
CA GLY A 153 -13.86 -11.54 -2.37
C GLY A 153 -14.06 -11.26 -0.88
N TYR A 154 -13.31 -11.92 0.02
CA TYR A 154 -13.47 -11.73 1.47
C TYR A 154 -13.23 -10.29 1.95
N GLY A 155 -12.36 -9.54 1.26
CA GLY A 155 -12.09 -8.12 1.55
C GLY A 155 -13.28 -7.23 1.21
N GLU A 156 -13.84 -7.42 0.02
CA GLU A 156 -15.04 -6.70 -0.45
C GLU A 156 -16.25 -6.97 0.46
N SER A 157 -16.48 -8.23 0.85
CA SER A 157 -17.54 -8.57 1.80
C SER A 157 -17.37 -7.87 3.15
N LEU A 158 -16.14 -7.88 3.69
CA LEU A 158 -15.89 -7.25 5.00
C LEU A 158 -16.02 -5.72 4.95
N LEU A 159 -15.61 -5.09 3.85
CA LEU A 159 -15.80 -3.65 3.62
C LEU A 159 -17.28 -3.27 3.56
N ALA A 160 -18.12 -4.11 2.95
CA ALA A 160 -19.56 -3.89 2.88
C ALA A 160 -20.24 -4.05 4.25
N ASP A 161 -19.77 -4.99 5.08
CA ASP A 161 -20.41 -5.33 6.34
C ASP A 161 -19.99 -4.43 7.51
N SER A 162 -18.69 -4.13 7.65
CA SER A 162 -18.15 -3.58 8.91
C SER A 162 -16.86 -2.77 8.74
N ARG A 163 -16.85 -1.83 7.79
CA ARG A 163 -15.75 -0.87 7.64
C ARG A 163 -15.60 0.00 8.90
N GLY A 164 -14.43 -0.07 9.53
CA GLY A 164 -14.07 0.77 10.66
C GLY A 164 -13.77 2.22 10.26
N GLU A 165 -13.32 3.02 11.23
CA GLU A 165 -12.87 4.38 10.94
C GLU A 165 -11.60 4.35 10.06
N ILE A 166 -11.61 5.13 8.98
CA ILE A 166 -10.44 5.29 8.12
C ILE A 166 -9.43 6.17 8.86
N PRO A 167 -8.22 5.66 9.17
CA PRO A 167 -7.20 6.43 9.86
C PRO A 167 -6.80 7.67 9.07
N LYS A 168 -6.75 8.81 9.76
CA LYS A 168 -6.23 10.05 9.19
C LYS A 168 -4.73 10.11 9.44
N SER A 169 -4.01 10.76 8.52
CA SER A 169 -2.62 11.12 8.79
C SER A 169 -2.55 11.93 10.08
N SER A 170 -1.70 11.51 11.02
CA SER A 170 -1.40 12.27 12.24
C SER A 170 -0.78 13.63 11.92
N VAL A 171 -0.17 13.76 10.73
CA VAL A 171 0.38 14.99 10.19
C VAL A 171 -0.52 15.49 9.06
N ASP A 172 -1.26 16.58 9.29
CA ASP A 172 -2.06 17.22 8.24
C ASP A 172 -1.25 18.32 7.54
N HIS A 173 -0.59 17.95 6.42
CA HIS A 173 0.04 18.91 5.52
C HIS A 173 -0.95 19.53 4.52
N SER A 174 -2.26 19.27 4.66
CA SER A 174 -3.25 19.91 3.82
C SER A 174 -3.23 21.41 4.06
N ARG A 175 -3.31 22.17 2.97
CA ARG A 175 -3.25 23.63 3.03
C ARG A 175 -4.43 24.16 3.84
N THR A 176 -4.20 24.56 5.09
CA THR A 176 -5.20 25.16 5.98
C THR A 176 -5.50 26.59 5.55
N GLY A 177 -6.53 26.78 4.72
CA GLY A 177 -6.97 28.11 4.31
C GLY A 177 -8.27 28.06 3.51
N LYS A 178 -9.07 29.14 3.57
CA LYS A 178 -10.28 29.30 2.76
C LYS A 178 -9.92 29.14 1.28
N ARG A 179 -10.22 27.97 0.72
CA ARG A 179 -10.00 27.68 -0.70
C ARG A 179 -10.96 28.60 -1.48
N LYS A 180 -10.43 29.47 -2.35
CA LYS A 180 -11.25 30.30 -3.25
C LYS A 180 -12.00 29.46 -4.29
N THR A 181 -11.59 28.20 -4.48
CA THR A 181 -12.15 27.29 -5.48
C THR A 181 -12.81 26.07 -4.81
N PRO A 182 -13.89 25.53 -5.39
CA PRO A 182 -14.62 24.39 -4.84
C PRO A 182 -13.75 23.15 -4.70
N ARG A 183 -14.16 22.23 -3.80
CA ARG A 183 -13.55 20.93 -3.53
C ARG A 183 -13.82 19.91 -4.67
N ALA A 184 -13.83 20.36 -5.92
CA ALA A 184 -13.99 19.49 -7.07
C ALA A 184 -12.62 18.92 -7.50
N PRO A 185 -12.56 17.66 -7.96
CA PRO A 185 -11.38 17.15 -8.67
C PRO A 185 -11.04 18.10 -9.82
N VAL A 186 -9.76 18.40 -10.00
CA VAL A 186 -9.30 19.12 -11.20
C VAL A 186 -9.12 18.07 -12.28
N PRO A 187 -9.95 18.05 -13.34
CA PRO A 187 -9.78 17.07 -14.41
C PRO A 187 -8.42 17.28 -15.05
N LEU A 188 -7.60 16.22 -15.11
CA LEU A 188 -6.37 16.23 -15.86
C LEU A 188 -6.70 15.91 -17.31
N THR A 189 -6.41 16.84 -18.23
CA THR A 189 -6.38 16.53 -19.65
C THR A 189 -5.14 15.69 -19.91
N LEU A 190 -5.29 14.36 -19.99
CA LEU A 190 -4.19 13.46 -20.28
C LEU A 190 -3.59 13.78 -21.66
N MET A 191 -2.28 13.92 -21.72
CA MET A 191 -1.59 14.17 -22.97
C MET A 191 -1.63 12.92 -23.85
N THR A 192 -2.06 13.06 -25.10
CA THR A 192 -1.97 11.99 -26.11
C THR A 192 -0.62 11.95 -26.80
N ARG A 193 0.27 12.91 -26.51
CA ARG A 193 1.58 13.05 -27.13
C ARG A 193 2.69 12.75 -26.11
N PRO A 194 3.72 11.98 -26.47
CA PRO A 194 4.85 11.71 -25.59
C PRO A 194 5.58 13.01 -25.21
N PRO A 195 6.19 13.10 -24.01
CA PRO A 195 7.03 14.23 -23.65
C PRO A 195 8.20 14.37 -24.63
N ALA A 196 8.63 15.61 -24.87
CA ALA A 196 9.70 15.90 -25.83
C ALA A 196 11.06 15.31 -25.42
N LYS A 197 11.25 15.05 -24.12
CA LYS A 197 12.42 14.39 -23.54
C LYS A 197 11.98 13.40 -22.47
N ILE A 198 12.67 12.27 -22.38
CA ILE A 198 12.34 11.15 -21.47
C ILE A 198 12.54 11.53 -19.98
N CYS A 199 13.36 12.54 -19.69
CA CYS A 199 13.75 12.94 -18.33
C CYS A 199 13.58 14.44 -18.07
N ASP A 200 12.56 15.07 -18.67
CA ASP A 200 12.26 16.47 -18.37
C ASP A 200 11.71 16.58 -16.93
N GLU A 201 12.35 17.40 -16.09
CA GLU A 201 11.94 17.58 -14.68
C GLU A 201 10.55 18.21 -14.57
N ASN A 202 10.17 18.99 -15.58
CA ASN A 202 8.83 19.55 -15.69
C ASN A 202 8.04 18.76 -16.76
N PRO A 203 6.99 18.01 -16.37
CA PRO A 203 6.15 17.29 -17.33
C PRO A 203 5.42 18.23 -18.30
N LEU A 204 5.46 19.55 -18.06
CA LEU A 204 4.89 20.60 -18.89
C LEU A 204 5.93 21.40 -19.71
N ALA A 205 7.21 21.00 -19.70
CA ALA A 205 8.26 21.71 -20.43
C ALA A 205 8.00 21.77 -21.95
N GLY A 206 8.21 22.94 -22.56
CA GLY A 206 8.05 23.15 -24.00
C GLY A 206 6.61 23.43 -24.47
N MET A 207 5.67 23.64 -23.55
CA MET A 207 4.28 23.97 -23.87
C MET A 207 4.08 25.49 -23.97
N LYS A 208 3.50 25.94 -25.10
CA LYS A 208 2.87 27.26 -25.28
C LYS A 208 1.36 27.07 -25.31
#